data_AF-A0A816GS09-F1
#
_entry.id   AF-A0A816GS09-F1
#
_cell.length_a   1.000
_cell.length_b   1.000
_cell.length_c   1.000
_cell.angle_alpha   90.00
_cell.angle_beta   90.00
_cell.angle_gamma   90.00
#
_symmetry.space_group_name_H-M   'P 1'
#
loop_
_entity.id
_entity.type
_entity.pdbx_description
1 polymer ?
#
loop_
_entity_poly.entity_id
_entity_poly.type
_entity_poly.pdbx_seq_one_letter_code
_entity_poly.pdbx_strand_id
1 'polypeptide(L)'
;FTTSLKRPFRLDLSLSKHDPDYYTAIYSSNNPKFEHLFATLRGSKELYFTPSERSLLTYELLTRAHSDDHDEDLSQAPPIGQPKINTVVALREGVRRPGIDRLIAKKAYESYFPLHEPLRDDVRDIDDEELNDREKLTKHWATMRQCFKFQPLSLIRSYMGEKIAFYFALTGFYNQMLIPPAIVGLIIFIYGAASVFTDTPTSDICGSYGQSTYMCPRCDLSCPFWKLNESCVYSKVFISNNIFLVNK
;
A
#
# COMPACT_ATOMS: atom_id res chain seq x y z
N PHE A 1 35.12 -32.46 -26.44
CA PHE A 1 34.95 -31.18 -25.73
C PHE A 1 33.48 -30.79 -25.71
N THR A 2 32.72 -31.25 -24.72
CA THR A 2 31.32 -30.85 -24.51
C THR A 2 31.23 -30.10 -23.19
N THR A 3 31.40 -28.79 -23.27
CA THR A 3 31.27 -27.88 -22.13
C THR A 3 29.80 -27.76 -21.75
N SER A 4 29.42 -28.44 -20.67
CA SER A 4 28.17 -28.22 -19.96
C SER A 4 28.14 -26.79 -19.44
N LEU A 5 27.32 -25.94 -20.06
CA LEU A 5 26.97 -24.60 -19.59
C LEU A 5 26.26 -24.74 -18.23
N LYS A 6 27.04 -24.67 -17.14
CA LYS A 6 26.50 -24.47 -15.78
C LYS A 6 25.78 -23.13 -15.76
N ARG A 7 24.45 -23.17 -15.70
CA ARG A 7 23.62 -21.99 -15.50
C ARG A 7 23.95 -21.43 -14.09
N PRO A 8 24.41 -20.18 -13.96
CA PRO A 8 25.02 -19.65 -12.73
C PRO A 8 24.05 -19.48 -11.55
N PHE A 9 22.75 -19.74 -11.73
CA PHE A 9 21.71 -19.56 -10.70
C PHE A 9 20.99 -20.84 -10.27
N ARG A 10 21.48 -22.03 -10.66
CA ARG A 10 20.89 -23.28 -10.15
C ARG A 10 21.48 -23.55 -8.76
N LEU A 11 20.66 -23.34 -7.73
CA LEU A 11 21.01 -23.65 -6.34
C LEU A 11 21.48 -25.11 -6.28
N ASP A 12 22.70 -25.34 -5.80
CA ASP A 12 23.23 -26.69 -5.64
C ASP A 12 22.58 -27.32 -4.40
N LEU A 13 21.59 -28.21 -4.61
CA LEU A 13 20.82 -28.81 -3.51
C LEU A 13 21.70 -29.56 -2.50
N SER A 14 22.93 -29.97 -2.88
CA SER A 14 23.88 -30.57 -1.93
C SER A 14 24.46 -29.58 -0.93
N LEU A 15 24.39 -28.26 -1.18
CA LEU A 15 24.80 -27.22 -0.22
C LEU A 15 23.70 -26.93 0.83
N SER A 16 22.44 -27.24 0.52
CA SER A 16 21.30 -27.11 1.43
C SER A 16 21.12 -28.37 2.29
N LYS A 17 22.20 -28.82 2.93
CA LYS A 17 22.22 -30.09 3.67
C LYS A 17 21.61 -29.99 5.07
N HIS A 18 21.41 -28.78 5.59
CA HIS A 18 20.62 -28.56 6.79
C HIS A 18 19.16 -28.45 6.41
N ASP A 19 18.33 -29.31 7.02
CA ASP A 19 16.89 -29.09 7.05
C ASP A 19 16.64 -27.68 7.60
N PRO A 20 15.78 -26.87 6.95
CA PRO A 20 15.40 -25.58 7.48
C PRO A 20 14.84 -25.74 8.89
N ASP A 21 15.15 -24.78 9.77
CA ASP A 21 14.52 -24.71 11.09
C ASP A 21 12.99 -24.76 10.93
N TYR A 22 12.31 -25.39 11.89
CA TYR A 22 10.88 -25.69 11.83
C TYR A 22 9.99 -24.47 11.52
N TYR A 23 10.41 -23.25 11.89
CA TYR A 23 9.72 -21.99 11.56
C TYR A 23 9.78 -21.59 10.09
N THR A 24 10.75 -22.09 9.34
CA THR A 24 11.01 -21.76 7.93
C THR A 24 10.81 -22.95 7.00
N ALA A 25 10.47 -24.11 7.56
CA ALA A 25 10.24 -25.33 6.80
C ALA A 25 8.95 -25.22 5.96
N ILE A 26 9.00 -25.75 4.74
CA ILE A 26 7.83 -25.85 3.87
C ILE A 26 6.83 -26.83 4.48
N TYR A 27 5.57 -26.43 4.60
CA TYR A 27 4.51 -27.31 5.07
C TYR A 27 4.41 -28.59 4.23
N SER A 28 4.35 -29.74 4.90
CA SER A 28 4.12 -31.04 4.27
C SER A 28 3.23 -31.88 5.17
N SER A 29 2.13 -32.42 4.65
CA SER A 29 1.18 -33.22 5.43
C SER A 29 1.81 -34.48 6.01
N ASN A 30 2.84 -35.00 5.35
CA ASN A 30 3.46 -36.27 5.70
C ASN A 30 4.69 -36.10 6.60
N ASN A 31 5.04 -34.86 6.97
CA ASN A 31 6.22 -34.60 7.76
C ASN A 31 5.88 -34.57 9.26
N PRO A 32 6.38 -35.54 10.06
CA PRO A 32 6.06 -35.63 11.49
C PRO A 32 6.60 -34.44 12.31
N LYS A 33 7.53 -33.65 11.76
CA LYS A 33 7.99 -32.39 12.37
C LYS A 33 6.89 -31.32 12.42
N PHE A 34 5.84 -31.40 11.60
CA PHE A 34 4.70 -30.48 11.75
C PHE A 34 3.66 -31.02 12.71
N GLU A 35 3.54 -32.34 12.86
CA GLU A 35 2.52 -32.96 13.72
C GLU A 35 2.64 -32.51 15.19
N HIS A 36 3.86 -32.33 15.71
CA HIS A 36 4.07 -31.86 17.07
C HIS A 36 3.82 -30.35 17.25
N LEU A 37 4.05 -29.52 16.22
CA LEU A 37 3.82 -28.08 16.27
C LEU A 37 2.32 -27.74 16.30
N PHE A 38 1.56 -28.54 15.56
CA PHE A 38 0.10 -28.43 15.52
C PHE A 38 -0.60 -29.40 16.48
N ALA A 39 0.13 -30.12 17.34
CA ALA A 39 -0.45 -31.03 18.33
C ALA A 39 -1.34 -30.29 19.34
N THR A 40 -1.00 -29.04 19.66
CA THR A 40 -1.84 -28.15 20.50
C THR A 40 -3.12 -27.71 19.77
N LEU A 41 -3.12 -27.74 18.43
CA LEU A 41 -4.25 -27.44 17.55
C LEU A 41 -4.98 -28.71 17.08
N ARG A 42 -4.63 -29.89 17.63
CA ARG A 42 -5.16 -31.20 17.22
C ARG A 42 -6.69 -31.32 17.40
N GLY A 43 -7.29 -30.48 18.25
CA GLY A 43 -8.75 -30.39 18.43
C GLY A 43 -9.50 -29.59 17.35
N SER A 44 -8.81 -28.75 16.57
CA SER A 44 -9.42 -27.86 15.58
C SER A 44 -8.63 -27.87 14.27
N LYS A 45 -8.74 -28.96 13.50
CA LYS A 45 -8.19 -29.04 12.13
C LYS A 45 -8.60 -27.86 11.24
N GLU A 46 -9.76 -27.27 11.52
CA GLU A 46 -10.31 -26.07 10.88
C GLU A 46 -9.49 -24.79 11.13
N LEU A 47 -8.57 -24.76 12.11
CA LEU A 47 -7.75 -23.58 12.43
C LEU A 47 -6.32 -23.62 11.86
N TYR A 48 -5.93 -24.70 11.16
CA TYR A 48 -4.56 -24.83 10.65
C TYR A 48 -4.17 -23.76 9.64
N PHE A 49 -5.10 -23.45 8.73
CA PHE A 49 -4.95 -22.43 7.71
C PHE A 49 -5.91 -21.30 8.02
N THR A 50 -5.40 -20.08 8.00
CA THR A 50 -6.23 -18.88 8.12
C THR A 50 -7.20 -18.78 6.94
N PRO A 51 -8.34 -18.06 7.08
CA PRO A 51 -9.28 -17.85 5.98
C PRO A 51 -8.63 -17.27 4.71
N SER A 52 -7.63 -16.40 4.87
CA SER A 52 -6.86 -15.81 3.77
C SER A 52 -6.00 -16.85 3.05
N GLU A 53 -5.30 -17.73 3.78
CA GLU A 53 -4.51 -18.82 3.21
C GLU A 53 -5.40 -19.83 2.48
N ARG A 54 -6.56 -20.19 3.05
CA ARG A 54 -7.53 -21.08 2.38
C ARG A 54 -8.05 -20.49 1.07
N SER A 55 -8.35 -19.19 1.08
CA SER A 55 -8.80 -18.48 -0.12
C SER A 55 -7.71 -18.44 -1.18
N LEU A 56 -6.45 -18.21 -0.78
CA LEU A 56 -5.29 -18.25 -1.66
C LEU A 56 -5.07 -19.65 -2.25
N LEU A 57 -5.10 -20.71 -1.43
CA LEU A 57 -4.99 -22.09 -1.90
C LEU A 57 -6.09 -22.44 -2.91
N THR A 58 -7.33 -22.02 -2.64
CA THR A 58 -8.45 -22.25 -3.55
C THR A 58 -8.26 -21.50 -4.87
N TYR A 59 -7.81 -20.25 -4.83
CA TYR A 59 -7.48 -19.47 -6.02
C TYR A 59 -6.36 -20.12 -6.85
N GLU A 60 -5.32 -20.59 -6.18
CA GLU A 60 -4.19 -21.31 -6.80
C GLU A 60 -4.62 -22.64 -7.45
N LEU A 61 -5.60 -23.33 -6.88
CA LEU A 61 -6.21 -24.51 -7.51
C LEU A 61 -7.03 -24.13 -8.74
N LEU A 62 -7.87 -23.10 -8.64
CA LEU A 62 -8.73 -22.63 -9.73
C LEU A 62 -7.93 -22.09 -10.92
N THR A 63 -6.78 -21.47 -10.68
CA THR A 63 -5.89 -20.95 -11.74
C THR A 63 -5.03 -22.04 -12.38
N ARG A 64 -4.71 -23.12 -11.65
CA ARG A 64 -3.98 -24.27 -12.18
C ARG A 64 -4.86 -25.33 -12.83
N ALA A 65 -6.16 -25.35 -12.52
CA ALA A 65 -7.09 -26.34 -13.06
C ALA A 65 -7.08 -26.33 -14.60
N HIS A 66 -6.85 -27.49 -15.20
CA HIS A 66 -6.98 -27.65 -16.64
C HIS A 66 -8.43 -27.99 -16.98
N SER A 67 -8.98 -27.29 -17.97
CA SER A 67 -10.22 -27.72 -18.61
C SER A 67 -9.81 -28.58 -19.81
N ASP A 68 -10.17 -29.86 -19.78
CA ASP A 68 -10.11 -30.71 -20.97
C ASP A 68 -11.17 -30.22 -21.93
N ASP A 69 -10.78 -29.31 -22.84
CA ASP A 69 -11.61 -29.02 -23.99
C ASP A 69 -11.34 -30.08 -25.05
N HIS A 70 -12.37 -30.81 -25.46
CA HIS A 70 -12.37 -31.44 -26.77
C HIS A 70 -12.19 -30.34 -27.82
N ASP A 71 -11.32 -30.57 -28.80
CA ASP A 71 -10.85 -29.59 -29.80
C ASP A 71 -11.97 -29.07 -30.75
N GLU A 72 -13.02 -28.44 -30.24
CA GLU A 72 -14.00 -27.72 -31.07
C GLU A 72 -13.50 -26.32 -31.46
N ASP A 73 -12.56 -25.75 -30.70
CA ASP A 73 -12.03 -24.38 -30.90
C ASP A 73 -11.08 -24.23 -32.11
N LEU A 74 -10.65 -25.31 -32.79
CA LEU A 74 -9.84 -25.21 -34.03
C LEU A 74 -10.66 -24.80 -35.26
N SER A 75 -11.99 -24.80 -35.18
CA SER A 75 -12.87 -24.52 -36.31
C SER A 75 -13.33 -23.06 -36.41
N GLN A 76 -13.03 -22.22 -35.41
CA GLN A 76 -13.46 -20.82 -35.35
C GLN A 76 -12.28 -19.83 -35.36
N ALA A 77 -11.23 -20.10 -36.13
CA ALA A 77 -10.25 -19.07 -36.48
C ALA A 77 -10.87 -18.13 -37.54
N PRO A 78 -10.96 -16.80 -37.31
CA PRO A 78 -11.36 -15.88 -38.36
C PRO A 78 -10.33 -15.96 -39.51
N PRO A 79 -10.77 -15.83 -40.77
CA PRO A 79 -9.88 -15.99 -41.92
C PRO A 79 -8.75 -14.96 -41.86
N ILE A 80 -7.55 -15.43 -42.19
CA ILE A 80 -6.31 -14.66 -42.27
C ILE A 80 -6.54 -13.43 -43.15
N GLY A 81 -6.60 -12.26 -42.52
CA GLY A 81 -6.84 -11.01 -43.23
C GLY A 81 -6.90 -9.80 -42.31
N GLN A 82 -5.79 -9.05 -42.28
CA GLN A 82 -5.59 -7.67 -41.81
C GLN A 82 -5.06 -7.46 -40.38
N PRO A 83 -3.84 -6.90 -40.23
CA PRO A 83 -3.28 -6.52 -38.94
C PRO A 83 -3.92 -5.21 -38.47
N LYS A 84 -4.69 -5.25 -37.38
CA LYS A 84 -5.02 -4.03 -36.64
C LYS A 84 -3.84 -3.69 -35.73
N ILE A 85 -2.98 -2.81 -36.24
CA ILE A 85 -1.95 -2.10 -35.50
C ILE A 85 -2.68 -1.29 -34.41
N ASN A 86 -2.59 -1.72 -33.14
CA ASN A 86 -2.76 -0.94 -31.89
C ASN A 86 -3.07 -1.78 -30.63
N THR A 87 -2.71 -3.07 -30.59
CA THR A 87 -2.71 -3.87 -29.35
C THR A 87 -1.46 -4.74 -29.29
N VAL A 88 -0.35 -4.16 -28.84
CA VAL A 88 0.95 -4.85 -28.71
C VAL A 88 0.98 -5.89 -27.56
N VAL A 89 -0.17 -6.42 -27.15
CA VAL A 89 -0.29 -7.51 -26.15
C VAL A 89 -1.31 -8.56 -26.58
N ALA A 90 -1.55 -8.71 -27.88
CA ALA A 90 -2.27 -9.84 -28.42
C ALA A 90 -1.30 -10.68 -29.28
N LEU A 91 -1.39 -12.00 -29.08
CA LEU A 91 -0.85 -13.07 -29.93
C LEU A 91 0.61 -13.51 -29.67
N ARG A 92 0.77 -14.26 -28.57
CA ARG A 92 1.39 -15.58 -28.71
C ARG A 92 0.25 -16.61 -28.79
N GLU A 93 -0.26 -16.82 -29.99
CA GLU A 93 -1.14 -17.94 -30.31
C GLU A 93 -0.46 -19.24 -29.84
N GLY A 94 -1.12 -19.98 -28.94
CA GLY A 94 -0.65 -21.28 -28.45
C GLY A 94 -0.46 -21.40 -26.94
N VAL A 95 -0.46 -20.31 -26.17
CA VAL A 95 -0.48 -20.43 -24.70
C VAL A 95 -1.92 -20.38 -24.22
N ARG A 96 -2.59 -21.54 -24.19
CA ARG A 96 -3.86 -21.71 -23.46
C ARG A 96 -3.59 -21.21 -22.03
N ARG A 97 -4.18 -20.09 -21.61
CA ARG A 97 -4.16 -19.71 -20.18
C ARG A 97 -5.00 -20.77 -19.46
N PRO A 98 -4.43 -21.62 -18.59
CA PRO A 98 -5.22 -22.59 -17.84
C PRO A 98 -6.07 -21.87 -16.78
N GLY A 99 -7.06 -22.57 -16.24
CA GLY A 99 -7.80 -22.13 -15.07
C GLY A 99 -8.92 -21.12 -15.30
N ILE A 100 -9.40 -20.57 -14.18
CA ILE A 100 -10.58 -19.73 -14.06
C ILE A 100 -10.51 -18.43 -14.89
N ASP A 101 -9.32 -17.84 -15.04
CA ASP A 101 -9.11 -16.61 -15.82
C ASP A 101 -9.56 -16.76 -17.27
N ARG A 102 -9.37 -17.95 -17.85
CA ARG A 102 -9.84 -18.27 -19.20
C ARG A 102 -11.35 -18.35 -19.27
N LEU A 103 -11.99 -18.96 -18.28
CA LEU A 103 -13.44 -19.12 -18.23
C LEU A 103 -14.13 -17.75 -18.10
N ILE A 104 -13.54 -16.82 -17.36
CA ILE A 104 -14.01 -15.43 -17.26
C ILE A 104 -13.79 -14.68 -18.57
N ALA A 105 -12.63 -14.85 -19.22
CA ALA A 105 -12.36 -14.26 -20.53
C ALA A 105 -13.33 -14.78 -21.61
N LYS A 106 -13.71 -16.07 -21.53
CA LYS A 106 -14.76 -16.69 -22.37
C LYS A 106 -16.19 -16.28 -21.95
N LYS A 107 -16.37 -15.50 -20.88
CA LYS A 107 -17.66 -15.11 -20.29
C LYS A 107 -18.54 -16.30 -19.87
N ALA A 108 -17.93 -17.44 -19.56
CA ALA A 108 -18.64 -18.56 -18.93
C ALA A 108 -18.96 -18.26 -17.45
N TYR A 109 -18.08 -17.49 -16.80
CA TYR A 109 -18.31 -16.90 -15.48
C TYR A 109 -18.24 -15.37 -15.55
N GLU A 110 -19.05 -14.69 -14.73
CA GLU A 110 -19.06 -13.23 -14.63
C GLU A 110 -17.95 -12.71 -13.70
N SER A 111 -17.84 -13.29 -12.50
CA SER A 111 -16.85 -12.90 -11.50
C SER A 111 -16.58 -14.03 -10.51
N TYR A 112 -15.49 -13.90 -9.76
CA TYR A 112 -15.12 -14.77 -8.65
C TYR A 112 -14.49 -13.91 -7.55
N PHE A 113 -14.82 -14.20 -6.30
CA PHE A 113 -14.30 -13.48 -5.14
C PHE A 113 -14.40 -14.35 -3.89
N PRO A 114 -13.46 -14.18 -2.93
CA PRO A 114 -13.60 -14.81 -1.62
C PRO A 114 -14.77 -14.17 -0.84
N LEU A 115 -15.44 -14.98 -0.02
CA LEU A 115 -16.49 -14.48 0.86
C LEU A 115 -15.90 -13.97 2.17
N HIS A 116 -16.42 -12.85 2.65
CA HIS A 116 -16.07 -12.30 3.96
C HIS A 116 -17.01 -12.85 5.06
N GLU A 117 -16.48 -12.95 6.28
CA GLU A 117 -17.26 -13.22 7.47
C GLU A 117 -18.36 -12.15 7.68
N PRO A 118 -19.52 -12.53 8.25
CA PRO A 118 -20.60 -11.60 8.54
C PRO A 118 -20.13 -10.55 9.56
N LEU A 119 -20.68 -9.34 9.42
CA LEU A 119 -20.40 -8.20 10.30
C LEU A 119 -21.70 -7.82 11.03
N ARG A 120 -21.68 -7.86 12.37
CA ARG A 120 -22.76 -7.29 13.19
C ARG A 120 -22.63 -5.77 13.27
N ASP A 121 -23.77 -5.08 13.36
CA ASP A 121 -23.82 -3.61 13.42
C ASP A 121 -23.23 -3.04 14.72
N ASP A 122 -23.36 -3.76 15.84
CA ASP A 122 -22.74 -3.38 17.12
C ASP A 122 -21.90 -4.51 17.70
N VAL A 123 -20.60 -4.26 17.77
CA VAL A 123 -19.56 -5.18 18.27
C VAL A 123 -18.78 -4.59 19.44
N ARG A 124 -19.25 -3.46 20.00
CA ARG A 124 -18.52 -2.72 21.03
C ARG A 124 -18.48 -3.46 22.37
N ASP A 125 -19.62 -4.00 22.79
CA ASP A 125 -19.81 -4.60 24.12
C ASP A 125 -19.61 -6.12 24.13
N ILE A 126 -19.19 -6.69 23.00
CA ILE A 126 -19.01 -8.14 22.83
C ILE A 126 -17.56 -8.49 23.13
N ASP A 127 -17.35 -9.57 23.88
CA ASP A 127 -16.03 -10.06 24.25
C ASP A 127 -15.26 -10.55 23.03
N ASP A 128 -13.94 -10.31 23.03
CA ASP A 128 -13.09 -10.60 21.88
C ASP A 128 -13.06 -12.10 21.53
N GLU A 129 -13.36 -13.00 22.46
CA GLU A 129 -13.42 -14.45 22.19
C GLU A 129 -14.62 -14.84 21.30
N GLU A 130 -15.72 -14.08 21.37
CA GLU A 130 -16.94 -14.32 20.58
C GLU A 130 -16.95 -13.56 19.24
N LEU A 131 -15.93 -12.74 18.99
CA LEU A 131 -15.84 -11.91 17.79
C LEU A 131 -15.13 -12.66 16.65
N ASN A 132 -15.72 -12.55 15.46
CA ASN A 132 -15.08 -12.94 14.21
C ASN A 132 -13.84 -12.06 13.93
N ASP A 133 -12.89 -12.54 13.11
CA ASP A 133 -11.66 -11.79 12.82
C ASP A 133 -11.97 -10.45 12.14
N ARG A 134 -13.00 -10.42 11.27
CA ARG A 134 -13.49 -9.17 10.67
C ARG A 134 -14.02 -8.18 11.70
N GLU A 135 -14.74 -8.67 12.70
CA GLU A 135 -15.34 -7.84 13.75
C GLU A 135 -14.25 -7.28 14.69
N LYS A 136 -13.27 -8.10 15.06
CA LYS A 136 -12.08 -7.68 15.81
C LYS A 136 -11.32 -6.57 15.10
N LEU A 137 -11.10 -6.70 13.79
CA LEU A 137 -10.48 -5.65 12.97
C LEU A 137 -11.28 -4.35 12.99
N THR A 138 -12.60 -4.44 12.95
CA THR A 138 -13.47 -3.25 12.97
C THR A 138 -13.39 -2.55 14.33
N LYS A 139 -13.45 -3.31 15.43
CA LYS A 139 -13.39 -2.81 16.82
C LYS A 139 -12.04 -2.16 17.16
N HIS A 140 -10.94 -2.80 16.77
CA HIS A 140 -9.58 -2.42 17.22
C HIS A 140 -8.78 -1.59 16.22
N TRP A 141 -9.18 -1.55 14.94
CA TRP A 141 -8.40 -0.87 13.90
C TRP A 141 -9.22 0.07 13.01
N ALA A 142 -10.28 -0.42 12.36
CA ALA A 142 -11.03 0.35 11.36
C ALA A 142 -12.04 1.37 11.95
N THR A 143 -11.81 1.83 13.18
CA THR A 143 -12.63 2.84 13.86
C THR A 143 -11.79 4.09 14.12
N MET A 144 -12.35 5.27 13.84
CA MET A 144 -11.66 6.57 14.01
C MET A 144 -11.05 6.77 15.41
N ARG A 145 -11.67 6.21 16.47
CA ARG A 145 -11.17 6.27 17.85
C ARG A 145 -9.82 5.55 18.03
N GLN A 146 -9.49 4.59 17.17
CA GLN A 146 -8.27 3.79 17.27
C GLN A 146 -7.11 4.37 16.44
N CYS A 147 -7.27 5.53 15.80
CA CYS A 147 -6.23 6.13 14.95
C CYS A 147 -4.91 6.44 15.70
N PHE A 148 -4.97 6.60 17.02
CA PHE A 148 -3.79 6.84 17.88
C PHE A 148 -3.17 5.57 18.47
N LYS A 149 -3.75 4.38 18.20
CA LYS A 149 -3.19 3.10 18.65
C LYS A 149 -2.29 2.48 17.58
N PHE A 150 -1.41 1.57 18.02
CA PHE A 150 -0.64 0.75 17.11
C PHE A 150 -1.56 -0.18 16.29
N GLN A 151 -1.20 -0.37 15.02
CA GLN A 151 -1.97 -1.22 14.12
C GLN A 151 -1.79 -2.71 14.48
N PRO A 152 -2.87 -3.51 14.56
CA PRO A 152 -2.79 -4.94 14.83
C PRO A 152 -2.37 -5.73 13.57
N LEU A 153 -1.09 -5.67 13.23
CA LEU A 153 -0.55 -6.23 11.99
C LEU A 153 -0.73 -7.76 11.87
N SER A 154 -0.68 -8.48 12.99
CA SER A 154 -0.88 -9.95 13.01
C SER A 154 -2.30 -10.33 12.58
N LEU A 155 -3.31 -9.60 13.05
CA LEU A 155 -4.72 -9.81 12.72
C LEU A 155 -5.03 -9.37 11.28
N ILE A 156 -4.43 -8.27 10.82
CA ILE A 156 -4.53 -7.85 9.41
C ILE A 156 -3.91 -8.92 8.50
N ARG A 157 -2.77 -9.50 8.90
CA ARG A 157 -2.10 -10.57 8.15
C ARG A 157 -2.94 -11.84 8.07
N SER A 158 -3.54 -12.30 9.17
CA SER A 158 -4.37 -13.51 9.16
C SER A 158 -5.64 -13.33 8.31
N TYR A 159 -6.23 -12.15 8.31
CA TYR A 159 -7.50 -11.88 7.62
C TYR A 159 -7.35 -11.44 6.16
N MET A 160 -6.45 -10.49 5.88
CA MET A 160 -6.25 -9.90 4.53
C MET A 160 -5.06 -10.51 3.78
N GLY A 161 -4.23 -11.31 4.44
CA GLY A 161 -3.02 -11.87 3.87
C GLY A 161 -1.80 -10.94 3.96
N GLU A 162 -0.65 -11.49 3.59
CA GLU A 162 0.66 -10.89 3.85
C GLU A 162 0.93 -9.63 3.03
N LYS A 163 0.48 -9.61 1.76
CA LYS A 163 0.68 -8.46 0.87
C LYS A 163 0.01 -7.19 1.41
N ILE A 164 -1.22 -7.31 1.90
CA ILE A 164 -1.99 -6.19 2.44
C ILE A 164 -1.45 -5.79 3.81
N ALA A 165 -1.11 -6.76 4.66
CA ALA A 165 -0.48 -6.48 5.95
C ALA A 165 0.84 -5.73 5.80
N PHE A 166 1.68 -6.09 4.81
CA PHE A 166 2.92 -5.39 4.53
C PHE A 166 2.69 -3.94 4.08
N TYR A 167 1.68 -3.70 3.24
CA TYR A 167 1.30 -2.35 2.84
C TYR A 167 0.96 -1.46 4.05
N PHE A 168 0.16 -1.96 4.98
CA PHE A 168 -0.20 -1.22 6.20
C PHE A 168 0.97 -1.07 7.17
N ALA A 169 1.83 -2.08 7.30
CA ALA A 169 3.06 -1.99 8.08
C ALA A 169 3.98 -0.88 7.57
N LEU A 170 4.21 -0.83 6.25
CA LEU A 170 5.01 0.21 5.62
C LEU A 170 4.39 1.60 5.81
N THR A 171 3.07 1.71 5.65
CA THR A 171 2.35 2.97 5.85
C THR A 171 2.46 3.45 7.31
N GLY A 172 2.31 2.54 8.28
CA GLY A 172 2.49 2.85 9.70
C GLY A 172 3.90 3.33 10.02
N PHE A 173 4.91 2.63 9.50
CA PHE A 173 6.31 3.00 9.65
C PHE A 173 6.61 4.39 9.04
N TYR A 174 6.09 4.64 7.84
CA TYR A 174 6.26 5.94 7.16
C TYR A 174 5.66 7.09 7.97
N ASN A 175 4.43 6.92 8.47
CA ASN A 175 3.78 7.92 9.31
C ASN A 175 4.54 8.16 10.62
N GLN A 176 5.10 7.11 11.24
CA GLN A 176 5.94 7.26 12.43
C GLN A 176 7.23 8.02 12.13
N MET A 177 7.87 7.77 10.99
CA MET A 177 9.08 8.48 10.56
C MET A 177 8.83 9.95 10.17
N LEU A 178 7.59 10.32 9.87
CA LEU A 178 7.18 11.70 9.62
C LEU A 178 7.01 12.53 10.91
N ILE A 179 6.81 11.89 12.07
CA ILE A 179 6.58 12.60 13.33
C ILE A 179 7.77 13.49 13.72
N PRO A 180 9.04 13.03 13.73
CA PRO A 180 10.16 13.89 14.10
C PRO A 180 10.37 15.08 13.15
N PRO A 181 10.37 14.91 11.80
CA PRO A 181 10.41 16.03 10.87
C PRO A 181 9.25 17.02 11.04
N ALA A 182 8.04 16.54 11.31
CA ALA A 182 6.89 17.40 11.57
C ALA A 182 7.06 18.23 12.85
N ILE A 183 7.59 17.64 13.92
CA ILE A 183 7.88 18.37 15.17
C ILE A 183 8.95 19.44 14.93
N VAL A 184 10.05 19.08 14.26
CA VAL A 184 11.12 20.05 13.94
C VAL A 184 10.59 21.17 13.04
N GLY A 185 9.81 20.83 12.02
CA GLY A 185 9.16 21.79 11.14
C GLY A 185 8.21 22.74 11.89
N LEU A 186 7.43 22.23 12.85
CA LEU A 186 6.55 23.03 13.69
C LEU A 186 7.34 23.99 14.59
N ILE A 187 8.45 23.54 15.18
CA ILE A 187 9.32 24.39 16.02
C ILE A 187 9.91 25.53 15.18
N ILE A 188 10.43 25.22 13.99
CA ILE A 188 11.00 26.23 13.08
C ILE A 188 9.91 27.22 12.63
N PHE A 189 8.71 26.73 12.34
CA PHE A 189 7.57 27.56 11.96
C PHE A 189 7.15 28.53 13.08
N ILE A 190 7.05 28.04 14.33
CA ILE A 190 6.73 28.87 15.50
C ILE A 190 7.82 29.93 15.72
N TYR A 191 9.09 29.54 15.61
CA TYR A 191 10.22 30.47 15.71
C TYR A 191 10.13 31.57 14.63
N GLY A 192 9.92 31.20 13.36
CA GLY A 192 9.74 32.15 12.28
C GLY A 192 8.55 33.09 12.49
N ALA A 193 7.42 32.57 12.98
CA ALA A 193 6.25 33.38 13.30
C ALA A 193 6.50 34.38 14.45
N ALA A 194 7.30 34.01 15.45
CA ALA A 194 7.69 34.92 16.53
C ALA A 194 8.66 36.02 16.04
N SER A 195 9.62 35.68 15.19
CA SER A 195 10.63 36.61 14.67
C SER A 195 10.05 37.72 13.79
N VAL A 196 8.94 37.46 13.06
CA VAL A 196 8.25 38.44 12.21
C VAL A 196 7.93 39.76 12.94
N PHE A 197 7.70 39.73 14.25
CA PHE A 197 7.39 40.92 15.05
C PHE A 197 8.63 41.74 15.43
N THR A 198 9.82 41.14 15.39
CA THR A 198 11.09 41.79 15.76
C THR A 198 11.95 42.16 14.55
N ASP A 199 11.68 41.58 13.38
CA ASP A 199 12.48 41.79 12.18
C ASP A 199 12.34 43.22 11.62
N THR A 200 13.49 43.89 11.49
CA THR A 200 13.60 45.25 10.93
C THR A 200 12.92 45.42 9.56
N PRO A 201 13.13 44.56 8.54
CA PRO A 201 12.52 44.76 7.23
C PRO A 201 10.98 44.66 7.26
N THR A 202 10.41 43.78 8.10
CA THR A 202 8.95 43.71 8.28
C THR A 202 8.44 44.97 8.97
N SER A 203 9.15 45.45 9.99
CA SER A 203 8.82 46.69 10.70
C SER A 203 8.85 47.91 9.77
N ASP A 204 9.82 47.98 8.84
CA ASP A 204 9.95 49.08 7.89
C ASP A 204 8.81 49.09 6.87
N ILE A 205 8.42 47.92 6.36
CA ILE A 205 7.33 47.76 5.38
C ILE A 205 5.96 48.01 6.04
N CYS A 206 5.73 47.49 7.25
CA CYS A 206 4.45 47.59 7.95
C CYS A 206 4.31 48.87 8.79
N GLY A 207 5.41 49.56 9.08
CA GLY A 207 5.48 50.74 9.94
C GLY A 207 5.21 52.06 9.20
N SER A 208 5.58 53.16 9.86
CA SER A 208 5.37 54.52 9.34
C SER A 208 6.08 54.77 8.00
N TYR A 209 7.25 54.16 7.80
CA TYR A 209 8.02 54.26 6.56
C TYR A 209 7.25 53.66 5.36
N GLY A 210 6.70 52.45 5.51
CA GLY A 210 5.88 51.83 4.46
C GLY A 210 4.54 52.54 4.18
N GLN A 211 4.02 53.33 5.13
CA GLN A 211 2.80 54.14 4.93
C GLN A 211 3.03 55.42 4.13
N SER A 212 4.26 55.96 4.19
CA SER A 212 4.66 57.20 3.50
C SER A 212 5.37 56.95 2.16
N THR A 213 5.78 55.71 1.89
CA THR A 213 6.48 55.34 0.65
C THR A 213 5.52 54.83 -0.43
N TYR A 214 5.54 55.49 -1.60
CA TYR A 214 4.79 55.07 -2.79
C TYR A 214 5.68 54.28 -3.75
N MET A 215 5.16 53.16 -4.24
CA MET A 215 5.82 52.29 -5.20
C MET A 215 5.35 52.58 -6.63
N CYS A 216 6.23 52.35 -7.59
CA CYS A 216 5.90 52.48 -9.00
C CYS A 216 4.80 51.49 -9.41
N PRO A 217 3.92 51.87 -10.36
CA PRO A 217 2.94 50.96 -10.93
C PRO A 217 3.67 49.79 -11.61
N ARG A 218 3.08 48.59 -11.50
CA ARG A 218 3.64 47.36 -12.08
C ARG A 218 3.27 47.14 -13.55
N CYS A 219 2.51 48.07 -14.14
CA CYS A 219 1.94 47.95 -15.49
C CYS A 219 2.16 49.25 -16.27
N ASP A 220 2.33 49.13 -17.59
CA ASP A 220 2.62 50.27 -18.48
C ASP A 220 1.43 51.20 -18.70
N LEU A 221 0.19 50.70 -18.60
CA LEU A 221 -1.03 51.48 -18.85
C LEU A 221 -2.01 51.39 -17.67
N SER A 222 -2.43 52.55 -17.18
CA SER A 222 -3.56 52.77 -16.26
C SER A 222 -3.52 52.02 -14.91
N CYS A 223 -2.34 51.77 -14.33
CA CYS A 223 -2.21 51.24 -12.97
C CYS A 223 -1.92 52.37 -11.95
N PRO A 224 -2.63 52.43 -10.80
CA PRO A 224 -2.36 53.45 -9.80
C PRO A 224 -1.02 53.18 -9.08
N PHE A 225 -0.44 54.24 -8.53
CA PHE A 225 0.62 54.11 -7.53
C PHE A 225 0.05 53.42 -6.29
N TRP A 226 0.83 52.55 -5.68
CA TRP A 226 0.41 51.75 -4.52
C TRP A 226 1.37 51.99 -3.35
N LYS A 227 0.88 51.84 -2.11
CA LYS A 227 1.71 52.06 -0.91
C LYS A 227 2.49 50.80 -0.55
N LEU A 228 3.73 50.95 -0.10
CA LEU A 228 4.58 49.82 0.29
C LEU A 228 3.93 48.95 1.39
N ASN A 229 3.20 49.56 2.33
CA ASN A 229 2.47 48.86 3.40
C ASN A 229 1.40 47.88 2.89
N GLU A 230 0.87 48.02 1.67
CA GLU A 230 -0.09 47.06 1.12
C GLU A 230 0.53 45.65 0.97
N SER A 231 1.86 45.55 0.88
CA SER A 231 2.60 44.28 0.86
C SER A 231 3.04 43.78 2.25
N CYS A 232 2.56 44.40 3.34
CA CYS A 232 2.91 44.02 4.71
C CYS A 232 2.57 42.56 5.01
N VAL A 233 1.37 42.09 4.64
CA VAL A 233 0.94 40.69 4.87
C VAL A 233 1.86 39.71 4.14
N TYR A 234 2.19 40.02 2.88
CA TYR A 234 3.08 39.19 2.07
C TYR A 234 4.49 39.12 2.69
N SER A 235 5.01 40.25 3.16
CA SER A 235 6.33 40.35 3.80
C SER A 235 6.38 39.52 5.10
N LYS A 236 5.33 39.58 5.93
CA LYS A 236 5.20 38.76 7.14
C LYS A 236 5.22 37.26 6.83
N VAL A 237 4.45 36.83 5.84
CA VAL A 237 4.39 35.41 5.42
C VAL A 237 5.71 34.94 4.81
N PHE A 238 6.40 35.81 4.06
CA PHE A 238 7.69 35.47 3.48
C PHE A 238 8.73 35.18 4.56
N ILE A 239 8.84 36.04 5.56
CA ILE A 239 9.83 35.88 6.64
C ILE A 239 9.50 34.68 7.54
N SER A 240 8.22 34.47 7.89
CA SER A 240 7.83 33.31 8.71
C SER A 240 8.21 31.97 8.08
N ASN A 241 8.23 31.88 6.75
CA ASN A 241 8.58 30.66 6.01
C ASN A 241 10.07 30.57 5.64
N ASN A 242 10.84 31.67 5.73
CA ASN A 242 12.22 31.74 5.25
C ASN A 242 13.21 32.23 6.32
N ILE A 243 12.88 32.06 7.60
CA ILE A 243 13.70 32.51 8.74
C ILE A 243 15.18 32.07 8.66
N PHE A 244 15.45 30.91 8.02
CA PHE A 244 16.79 30.37 7.80
C PHE A 244 17.58 31.03 6.66
N LEU A 245 16.89 31.64 5.69
CA LEU A 245 17.50 32.43 4.62
C LEU A 245 17.74 33.89 5.04
N VAL A 246 16.93 34.39 5.98
CA VAL A 246 17.00 35.79 6.45
C VAL A 246 18.10 36.01 7.48
N ASN A 247 18.47 34.99 8.26
CA ASN A 247 19.55 35.07 9.28
C ASN A 247 20.96 34.73 8.73
N LYS A 248 21.17 34.79 7.42
CA LYS A 248 22.45 34.48 6.76
C LYS A 248 22.91 35.67 5.91
#